data_AF-A0ABC9Z684-F1
#
_entry.id   AF-A0ABC9Z684-F1
#
_cell.length_a   1.000
_cell.length_b   1.000
_cell.length_c   1.000
_cell.angle_alpha   90.00
_cell.angle_beta   90.00
_cell.angle_gamma   90.00
#
_symmetry.space_group_name_H-M   'P 1'
#
loop_
_entity.id
_entity.type
_entity.pdbx_description
1 polymer ?
#
loop_
_entity_poly.entity_id
_entity_poly.type
_entity_poly.pdbx_seq_one_letter_code
_entity_poly.pdbx_strand_id
1 'polypeptide(L)' 'MSRTDTVEPRTIGLYWDRDGDIWQREDAGWRLILQSGVAVDPISLWEWDNGCVRDYAPFTPMTALRTA' A
#
# COMPACT_ATOMS: atom_id res chain seq x y z
N MET A 1 -16.13 6.47 -19.41
CA MET A 1 -14.78 5.93 -19.16
C MET A 1 -14.01 6.97 -18.38
N SER A 2 -13.95 6.83 -17.05
CA SER A 2 -13.13 7.68 -16.20
C SER A 2 -12.36 6.74 -15.29
N ARG A 3 -11.27 6.18 -15.82
CA ARG A 3 -10.32 5.38 -15.04
C ARG A 3 -9.49 6.39 -14.26
N THR A 4 -10.10 6.99 -13.23
CA THR A 4 -9.50 8.04 -12.41
C THR A 4 -8.22 7.47 -11.83
N ASP A 5 -7.10 7.99 -12.34
CA ASP A 5 -5.74 7.91 -11.81
C ASP A 5 -5.55 6.92 -10.65
N THR A 6 -5.43 5.64 -11.01
CA THR A 6 -4.95 4.59 -10.13
C THR A 6 -3.43 4.76 -9.97
N VAL A 7 -2.97 5.93 -9.56
CA VAL A 7 -1.54 6.25 -9.50
C VAL A 7 -0.96 5.59 -8.27
N GLU A 8 -0.01 4.69 -8.50
CA GLU A 8 0.81 4.14 -7.44
C GLU A 8 1.49 5.30 -6.68
N PRO A 9 1.28 5.42 -5.37
CA PRO A 9 1.97 6.42 -4.57
C PRO A 9 3.49 6.31 -4.75
N ARG A 10 4.12 7.41 -5.17
CA ARG A 10 5.58 7.48 -5.35
C ARG A 10 6.31 7.79 -4.05
N THR A 11 5.60 8.31 -3.07
CA THR A 11 6.17 8.69 -1.78
C THR A 11 6.28 7.45 -0.90
N ILE A 12 7.42 7.31 -0.23
CA ILE A 12 7.64 6.27 0.78
C ILE A 12 6.74 6.56 1.97
N GLY A 13 6.03 5.55 2.46
CA GLY A 13 5.10 5.70 3.57
C GLY A 13 4.11 4.56 3.70
N LEU A 14 3.21 4.69 4.67
CA LEU A 14 2.12 3.75 4.91
C LEU A 14 0.85 4.22 4.20
N TYR A 15 0.12 3.26 3.63
CA TYR A 15 -1.07 3.47 2.84
C TYR A 15 -2.13 2.45 3.24
N TRP A 16 -3.36 2.90 3.38
CA TRP A 16 -4.54 2.02 3.38
C TRP A 16 -4.94 1.72 1.96
N ASP A 17 -5.28 0.48 1.68
CA ASP A 17 -5.97 0.11 0.46
C ASP A 17 -7.50 0.16 0.63
N ARG A 18 -8.22 -0.21 -0.42
CA ARG A 18 -9.70 -0.22 -0.44
C ARG A 18 -10.32 -1.26 0.50
N ASP A 19 -9.60 -2.35 0.78
CA ASP A 19 -10.08 -3.51 1.53
C ASP A 19 -9.76 -3.34 3.03
N GLY A 20 -9.00 -2.32 3.38
CA GLY A 20 -8.58 -2.05 4.75
C GLY A 20 -7.30 -2.80 5.12
N ASP A 21 -6.44 -3.08 4.14
CA ASP A 21 -5.09 -3.57 4.36
C ASP A 21 -4.11 -2.40 4.41
N ILE A 22 -3.04 -2.58 5.18
CA ILE A 22 -1.96 -1.60 5.31
C ILE A 22 -0.79 -2.05 4.44
N TRP A 23 -0.44 -1.18 3.51
CA TRP A 23 0.70 -1.33 2.63
C TRP A 23 1.75 -0.27 2.93
N GLN A 24 3.02 -0.66 2.91
CA GLN A 24 4.15 0.26 2.98
C GLN A 24 4.79 0.37 1.59
N ARG A 25 4.91 1.60 1.09
CA ARG A 25 5.75 1.89 -0.08
C ARG A 25 7.18 2.12 0.39
N GLU A 26 8.13 1.40 -0.20
CA GLU A 26 9.57 1.62 -0.06
C GLU A 26 10.20 1.88 -1.44
N ASP A 27 11.49 2.25 -1.49
CA ASP A 27 12.22 2.42 -2.76
C ASP A 27 12.22 1.14 -3.61
N ALA A 28 12.34 -0.02 -2.95
CA ALA A 28 12.43 -1.32 -3.62
C ALA A 28 11.08 -1.87 -4.08
N GLY A 29 9.95 -1.36 -3.56
CA GLY A 29 8.64 -1.89 -3.91
C GLY A 29 7.58 -1.67 -2.83
N TRP A 30 6.63 -2.60 -2.77
CA TRP A 30 5.54 -2.59 -1.79
C TRP A 30 5.69 -3.72 -0.80
N ARG A 31 5.31 -3.45 0.44
CA ARG A 31 5.29 -4.43 1.52
C ARG A 31 3.93 -4.42 2.18
N LEU A 32 3.34 -5.59 2.35
CA LEU A 32 2.10 -5.75 3.08
C LEU A 32 2.40 -5.84 4.58
N ILE A 33 1.85 -4.93 5.37
CA ILE A 33 2.09 -4.84 6.82
C ILE A 33 0.93 -5.47 7.59
N LEU A 34 -0.30 -5.19 7.14
CA LEU A 34 -1.51 -5.68 7.77
C LEU A 34 -2.48 -6.14 6.70
N GLN A 35 -3.01 -7.35 6.85
CA GLN A 35 -4.06 -7.87 6.01
C GLN A 35 -5.28 -8.23 6.86
N SER A 36 -6.40 -7.55 6.65
CA SER A 36 -7.66 -7.81 7.36
C SER A 36 -7.50 -7.88 8.90
N GLY A 37 -6.61 -7.04 9.46
CA GLY A 37 -6.31 -7.02 10.89
C GLY A 37 -5.25 -8.02 11.37
N VAL A 38 -4.68 -8.82 10.48
CA VAL A 38 -3.58 -9.75 10.77
C VAL A 38 -2.25 -9.14 10.34
N ALA A 39 -1.29 -9.05 11.25
CA ALA A 39 0.06 -8.58 10.92
C ALA A 39 0.72 -9.58 9.97
N VAL A 40 1.17 -9.10 8.82
CA VAL A 40 1.90 -9.89 7.83
C VAL A 40 3.39 -9.71 8.08
N ASP A 41 4.18 -10.72 7.69
CA ASP A 41 5.62 -10.69 7.84
C ASP A 41 6.23 -9.43 7.18
N PRO A 42 6.98 -8.62 7.94
CA PRO A 42 7.50 -7.35 7.45
C PRO A 42 8.76 -7.52 6.59
N ILE A 43 9.21 -8.73 6.27
CA ILE A 43 10.37 -8.97 5.39
C ILE A 43 9.88 -9.27 3.96
N SER A 44 8.62 -9.70 3.82
CA SER A 44 8.01 -10.07 2.56
C SER A 44 7.75 -8.85 1.66
N LEU A 45 8.76 -8.50 0.84
CA LEU A 45 8.59 -7.58 -0.27
C LEU A 45 7.72 -8.26 -1.33
N TRP A 46 6.63 -7.61 -1.72
CA TRP A 46 5.74 -8.11 -2.76
C TRP A 46 6.30 -7.74 -4.12
N GLU A 47 6.95 -8.72 -4.75
CA GLU A 47 7.31 -8.68 -6.16
C GLU A 47 6.18 -9.32 -6.98
N TRP A 48 5.52 -8.52 -7.81
CA TRP A 48 4.39 -8.98 -8.61
C TRP A 48 4.90 -9.73 -9.84
N ASP A 49 4.70 -11.05 -9.89
CA ASP A 49 4.96 -11.85 -11.10
C ASP A 49 3.80 -11.72 -12.12
N ASN A 50 2.56 -11.60 -11.63
CA ASN A 50 1.36 -11.27 -12.41
C ASN A 50 0.38 -10.42 -11.56
N GLY A 51 -0.04 -9.27 -12.08
CA GLY A 51 -0.88 -8.27 -11.37
C GLY A 51 -0.08 -7.04 -10.95
N CYS A 52 -0.74 -6.05 -10.32
CA CYS A 52 -0.03 -4.91 -9.74
C CYS A 52 -0.73 -4.42 -8.47
N VAL A 53 0.03 -3.78 -7.58
CA VAL A 53 -0.52 -3.15 -6.36
C VAL A 53 -1.70 -2.21 -6.66
N ARG A 54 -1.77 -1.64 -7.87
CA ARG A 54 -2.85 -0.76 -8.33
C ARG A 54 -4.22 -1.44 -8.34
N ASP A 55 -4.29 -2.76 -8.36
CA ASP A 55 -5.55 -3.51 -8.28
C ASP A 55 -6.23 -3.37 -6.90
N TYR A 56 -5.46 -3.00 -5.87
CA TYR A 56 -5.95 -2.76 -4.50
C TYR A 56 -6.27 -1.28 -4.22
N ALA A 57 -6.00 -0.39 -5.19
CA ALA A 57 -6.31 1.01 -5.07
C ALA A 57 -7.83 1.28 -4.89
N PRO A 58 -8.23 2.45 -4.36
CA PRO A 58 -7.41 3.62 -4.04
C PRO A 58 -6.52 3.44 -2.80
N PHE A 59 -5.30 4.00 -2.88
CA PHE A 59 -4.38 4.07 -1.74
C PHE A 59 -4.53 5.40 -1.00
N THR A 60 -4.87 5.34 0.29
CA THR A 60 -4.98 6.52 1.15
C THR A 60 -3.74 6.61 2.04
N PRO A 61 -2.92 7.67 1.94
CA PRO A 61 -1.76 7.82 2.80
C PRO A 61 -2.18 7.90 4.26
N MET A 62 -1.61 7.03 5.09
CA MET A 62 -1.64 7.19 6.53
C MET A 62 -0.70 8.35 6.85
N THR A 63 -1.27 9.55 6.89
CA THR A 63 -0.54 10.70 7.42
C THR A 63 -0.27 10.34 8.87
N ALA A 64 0.96 9.94 9.18
CA ALA A 64 1.37 9.67 10.55
C ALA A 64 0.97 10.90 11.36
N LEU A 65 -0.01 10.74 12.24
CA LEU A 65 -0.37 11.77 13.19
C LEU A 65 0.89 11.95 14.03
N ARG A 66 1.74 12.92 13.68
CA ARG A 66 2.84 13.34 14.55
C ARG A 66 2.15 13.93 15.75
N THR A 67 2.03 13.16 16.83
CA THR A 67 1.80 13.74 18.15
C THR A 67 2.96 14.69 18.40
N ALA A 68 2.62 15.97 18.48
CA ALA A 68 3.51 17.09 18.74
C ALA A 68 4.18 16.99 20.11
#